data_AF-A0A940N4I8-F1
#
_entry.id   AF-A0A940N4I8-F1
#
_cell.length_a   1.000
_cell.length_b   1.000
_cell.length_c   1.000
_cell.angle_alpha   90.00
_cell.angle_beta   90.00
_cell.angle_gamma   90.00
#
_symmetry.space_group_name_H-M   'P 1'
#
loop_
_entity.id
_entity.type
_entity.pdbx_description
1 polymer ?
#
loop_
_entity_poly.entity_id
_entity_poly.type
_entity_poly.pdbx_seq_one_letter_code
_entity_poly.pdbx_strand_id
1 'polypeptide(L)'
;MIPTRVHGLIDYGVAALLGGLSASRSLHPAARRALGTASAFHTGYALLTDYEGGVKPALSMRQHLALDALGGLALVGQGLALRHAPSRNLLVGMGLAELAVVALSSAEPKRGPGQGSGPVGRLLGRDEEEHARQVGYPPLDTPKPVAGDVWIVDSVLPGGPLGVRMTVIRLPDGGLLLHSPTPFSLALKAALDRIGPIRHLVAPNIAHWMFLKDWKQACPEAASWAAPGLRERGQVRRSGVRLDYDLSETAPESWGGAIELVGIPGAIGFHEMAMFHRPSRTLMMTDLVMNLEPSKLPALLRPVARLFGMTAPDGMPPPYLRAVVKWRHAELAEAAARLLAWRPERVVFAHGRWFERDGAEHLRRSLRWVWTGGFREPDVRHGVEPLLTHGGRTTIAVDPL
;
A
#
# COMPACT_ATOMS: atom_id res chain seq x y z
N MET A 1 -4.80 -16.43 30.70
CA MET A 1 -3.63 -15.56 30.49
C MET A 1 -4.08 -14.33 29.71
N ILE A 2 -3.86 -13.12 30.23
CA ILE A 2 -4.12 -11.84 29.59
C ILE A 2 -3.16 -11.73 28.39
N PRO A 3 -3.67 -11.57 27.16
CA PRO A 3 -2.81 -11.38 25.99
C PRO A 3 -1.99 -10.08 26.11
N THR A 4 -0.77 -10.05 25.58
CA THR A 4 0.14 -8.89 25.62
C THR A 4 -0.47 -7.62 25.03
N ARG A 5 -1.34 -7.74 24.02
CA ARG A 5 -2.13 -6.61 23.49
C ARG A 5 -3.11 -6.00 24.50
N VAL A 6 -3.77 -6.85 25.30
CA VAL A 6 -4.74 -6.42 26.32
C VAL A 6 -3.99 -5.84 27.50
N HIS A 7 -2.85 -6.43 27.84
CA HIS A 7 -1.92 -5.87 28.82
C HIS A 7 -1.46 -4.47 28.42
N GLY A 8 -1.02 -4.25 27.17
CA GLY A 8 -0.66 -2.90 26.70
C GLY A 8 -1.79 -1.87 26.77
N LEU A 9 -3.06 -2.27 26.58
CA LEU A 9 -4.21 -1.37 26.83
C LEU A 9 -4.35 -1.03 28.31
N ILE A 10 -4.15 -2.02 29.18
CA ILE A 10 -4.17 -1.84 30.63
C ILE A 10 -3.05 -0.89 31.04
N ASP A 11 -1.83 -1.03 30.52
CA ASP A 11 -0.68 -0.20 30.92
C ASP A 11 -0.89 1.27 30.63
N TYR A 12 -1.34 1.61 29.41
CA TYR A 12 -1.63 3.00 29.06
C TYR A 12 -2.85 3.54 29.81
N GLY A 13 -3.86 2.70 30.05
CA GLY A 13 -5.03 3.08 30.85
C GLY A 13 -4.69 3.33 32.32
N VAL A 14 -3.88 2.46 32.93
CA VAL A 14 -3.38 2.56 34.30
C VAL A 14 -2.45 3.76 34.43
N ALA A 15 -1.49 3.95 33.52
CA ALA A 15 -0.61 5.11 33.54
C ALA A 15 -1.38 6.44 33.47
N ALA A 16 -2.41 6.52 32.62
CA ALA A 16 -3.28 7.69 32.53
C ALA A 16 -4.10 7.90 33.83
N LEU A 17 -4.64 6.82 34.40
CA LEU A 17 -5.37 6.86 35.67
C LEU A 17 -4.49 7.35 36.83
N LEU A 18 -3.29 6.78 36.98
CA LEU A 18 -2.30 7.18 37.99
C LEU A 18 -1.90 8.65 37.81
N GLY A 19 -1.65 9.08 36.57
CA GLY A 19 -1.39 10.48 36.22
C GLY A 19 -2.52 11.41 36.62
N GLY A 20 -3.76 11.07 36.28
CA GLY A 20 -4.94 11.85 36.66
C GLY A 20 -5.12 11.95 38.18
N LEU A 21 -4.96 10.83 38.91
CA LEU A 21 -5.05 10.81 40.37
C LEU A 21 -3.93 11.62 41.04
N SER A 22 -2.72 11.65 40.48
CA SER A 22 -1.61 12.47 40.99
C SER A 22 -1.92 13.97 41.03
N ALA A 23 -2.81 14.44 40.15
CA ALA A 23 -3.26 15.83 40.10
C ALA A 23 -4.33 16.15 41.17
N SER A 24 -4.94 15.12 41.78
CA SER A 24 -6.00 15.31 42.76
C SER A 24 -5.50 15.97 44.04
N ARG A 25 -6.11 17.11 44.40
CA ARG A 25 -5.80 17.83 45.66
C ARG A 25 -6.37 17.14 46.91
N SER A 26 -7.27 16.17 46.76
CA SER A 26 -7.83 15.41 47.89
C SER A 26 -6.90 14.33 48.43
N LEU A 27 -5.82 14.00 47.69
CA LEU A 27 -4.86 12.98 48.09
C LEU A 27 -3.67 13.59 48.85
N HIS A 28 -3.12 12.79 49.77
CA HIS A 28 -1.93 13.18 50.52
C HIS A 28 -0.75 13.49 49.58
N PRO A 29 0.06 14.54 49.83
CA PRO A 29 1.14 14.95 48.91
C PRO A 29 2.14 13.84 48.56
N ALA A 30 2.46 12.97 49.52
CA ALA A 30 3.33 11.83 49.28
C ALA A 30 2.70 10.79 48.33
N ALA A 31 1.38 10.57 48.42
CA ALA A 31 0.68 9.66 47.52
C ALA A 31 0.56 10.23 46.11
N ARG A 32 0.33 11.55 45.99
CA ARG A 32 0.36 12.23 44.68
C ARG A 32 1.69 12.07 43.98
N ARG A 33 2.80 12.24 44.71
CA ARG A 33 4.16 12.00 44.18
C ARG A 33 4.36 10.54 43.77
N ALA A 34 3.96 9.59 44.62
CA ALA A 34 4.05 8.17 44.31
C ALA A 34 3.32 7.81 43.00
N LEU A 35 2.08 8.27 42.85
CA LEU A 35 1.25 8.05 41.66
C LEU A 35 1.82 8.71 40.41
N GLY A 36 2.34 9.94 40.52
CA GLY A 36 2.98 10.64 39.40
C GLY A 36 4.26 9.95 38.93
N THR A 37 5.10 9.51 39.87
CA THR A 37 6.31 8.73 39.57
C THR A 37 5.95 7.40 38.91
N ALA A 38 4.96 6.68 39.45
CA ALA A 38 4.50 5.42 38.86
C ALA A 38 3.96 5.64 37.44
N SER A 39 3.09 6.64 37.21
CA SER A 39 2.56 6.98 35.88
C SER A 39 3.67 7.20 34.85
N ALA A 40 4.68 8.01 35.21
CA ALA A 40 5.82 8.29 34.33
C ALA A 40 6.67 7.04 34.07
N PHE A 41 6.89 6.22 35.11
CA PHE A 41 7.62 4.97 35.03
C PHE A 41 6.93 3.98 34.07
N HIS A 42 5.65 3.66 34.31
CA HIS A 42 4.81 2.80 33.47
C HIS A 42 4.82 3.23 32.00
N THR A 43 4.56 4.52 31.75
CA THR A 43 4.56 5.04 30.37
C THR A 43 5.93 4.87 29.72
N GLY A 44 7.00 5.15 30.45
CA GLY A 44 8.37 5.13 29.94
C GLY A 44 8.80 3.75 29.44
N TYR A 45 8.70 2.71 30.27
CA TYR A 45 9.14 1.37 29.84
C TYR A 45 8.13 0.68 28.93
N ALA A 46 6.82 0.97 29.05
CA ALA A 46 5.82 0.47 28.11
C ALA A 46 6.11 0.91 26.67
N LEU A 47 6.50 2.17 26.47
CA LEU A 47 6.93 2.67 25.15
C LEU A 47 8.19 1.95 24.62
N LEU A 48 9.05 1.49 25.52
CA LEU A 48 10.33 0.83 25.23
C LEU A 48 10.22 -0.71 25.13
N THR A 49 9.02 -1.26 25.26
CA THR A 49 8.82 -2.72 25.27
C THR A 49 8.55 -3.28 23.87
N ASP A 50 9.10 -4.45 23.60
CA ASP A 50 8.88 -5.25 22.39
C ASP A 50 7.55 -6.02 22.50
N TYR A 51 6.45 -5.31 22.30
CA TYR A 51 5.08 -5.82 22.31
C TYR A 51 4.15 -4.90 21.50
N GLU A 52 2.86 -5.23 21.41
CA GLU A 52 1.91 -4.59 20.48
C GLU A 52 1.76 -3.08 20.70
N GLY A 53 1.82 -2.63 21.96
CA GLY A 53 1.74 -1.23 22.36
C GLY A 53 3.07 -0.47 22.34
N GLY A 54 4.16 -1.13 21.98
CA GLY A 54 5.51 -0.55 22.03
C GLY A 54 5.82 0.36 20.85
N VAL A 55 6.71 1.33 21.09
CA VAL A 55 7.24 2.25 20.07
C VAL A 55 8.65 1.87 19.68
N LYS A 56 9.52 1.50 20.63
CA LYS A 56 10.90 1.09 20.38
C LYS A 56 11.20 -0.21 21.15
N PRO A 57 11.64 -1.30 20.50
CA PRO A 57 11.83 -2.58 21.17
C PRO A 57 13.19 -2.63 21.89
N ALA A 58 13.29 -2.01 23.07
CA ALA A 58 14.50 -2.03 23.89
C ALA A 58 14.41 -3.02 25.07
N LEU A 59 13.20 -3.40 25.47
CA LEU A 59 12.90 -4.32 26.56
C LEU A 59 12.03 -5.46 26.04
N SER A 60 12.29 -6.69 26.48
CA SER A 60 11.40 -7.83 26.23
C SER A 60 10.14 -7.77 27.10
N MET A 61 9.07 -8.46 26.70
CA MET A 61 7.86 -8.59 27.51
C MET A 61 8.14 -9.22 28.90
N ARG A 62 9.12 -10.12 29.02
CA ARG A 62 9.54 -10.67 30.32
C ARG A 62 10.17 -9.61 31.23
N GLN A 63 10.97 -8.72 30.66
CA GLN A 63 11.56 -7.60 31.38
C GLN A 63 10.49 -6.56 31.75
N HIS A 64 9.51 -6.33 30.88
CA HIS A 64 8.35 -5.47 31.17
C HIS A 64 7.57 -5.97 32.39
N LEU A 65 7.18 -7.25 32.40
CA LEU A 65 6.44 -7.85 33.53
C LEU A 65 7.24 -7.83 34.84
N ALA A 66 8.57 -7.92 34.77
CA ALA A 66 9.42 -7.75 35.93
C ALA A 66 9.42 -6.30 36.46
N LEU A 67 9.38 -5.30 35.56
CA LEU A 67 9.28 -3.88 35.93
C LEU A 67 7.90 -3.55 36.52
N ASP A 68 6.82 -4.13 35.99
CA ASP A 68 5.49 -4.04 36.61
C ASP A 68 5.49 -4.65 38.02
N ALA A 69 6.09 -5.84 38.19
CA ALA A 69 6.14 -6.45 39.53
C ALA A 69 6.88 -5.55 40.54
N LEU A 70 7.96 -4.89 40.10
CA LEU A 70 8.70 -3.92 40.91
C LEU A 70 7.87 -2.66 41.19
N GLY A 71 7.15 -2.13 40.19
CA GLY A 71 6.25 -0.98 40.32
C GLY A 71 5.14 -1.24 41.35
N GLY A 72 4.44 -2.35 41.20
CA GLY A 72 3.38 -2.78 42.09
C GLY A 72 3.85 -2.98 43.53
N LEU A 73 4.99 -3.65 43.74
CA LEU A 73 5.61 -3.79 45.07
C LEU A 73 6.00 -2.44 45.68
N ALA A 74 6.53 -1.52 44.88
CA ALA A 74 6.90 -0.19 45.34
C ALA A 74 5.68 0.64 45.76
N LEU A 75 4.54 0.52 45.04
CA LEU A 75 3.29 1.17 45.42
C LEU A 75 2.72 0.60 46.72
N VAL A 76 2.74 -0.72 46.89
CA VAL A 76 2.34 -1.37 48.16
C VAL A 76 3.21 -0.88 49.32
N GLY A 77 4.54 -0.90 49.16
CA GLY A 77 5.48 -0.46 50.18
C GLY A 77 5.28 1.02 50.57
N GLN A 78 5.14 1.90 49.58
CA GLN A 78 4.86 3.32 49.81
C GLN A 78 3.50 3.54 50.49
N GLY A 79 2.48 2.76 50.12
CA GLY A 79 1.18 2.79 50.78
C GLY A 79 1.28 2.43 52.27
N LEU A 80 1.95 1.32 52.61
CA LEU A 80 2.13 0.86 53.98
C LEU A 80 2.89 1.86 54.88
N ALA A 81 3.77 2.67 54.29
CA ALA A 81 4.48 3.74 55.00
C ALA A 81 3.59 4.96 55.32
N LEU A 82 2.40 5.09 54.71
CA LEU A 82 1.49 6.21 54.96
C LEU A 82 0.54 5.97 56.13
N ARG A 83 0.44 6.97 57.00
CA ARG A 83 -0.55 6.99 58.11
C ARG A 83 -1.95 7.41 57.65
N HIS A 84 -2.06 8.13 56.54
CA HIS A 84 -3.34 8.60 56.01
C HIS A 84 -4.09 7.47 55.30
N ALA A 85 -5.11 6.90 55.98
CA ALA A 85 -5.76 5.67 55.56
C ALA A 85 -6.32 5.67 54.13
N PRO A 86 -6.99 6.73 53.62
CA PRO A 86 -7.49 6.75 52.24
C PRO A 86 -6.38 6.63 51.19
N SER A 87 -5.29 7.39 51.34
CA SER A 87 -4.17 7.33 50.41
C SER A 87 -3.35 6.05 50.54
N ARG A 88 -3.21 5.51 51.76
CA ARG A 88 -2.61 4.17 51.96
C ARG A 88 -3.38 3.11 51.20
N ASN A 89 -4.69 3.03 51.43
CA ASN A 89 -5.53 1.98 50.83
C ASN A 89 -5.54 2.09 49.30
N LEU A 90 -5.52 3.31 48.75
CA LEU A 90 -5.41 3.54 47.31
C LEU A 90 -4.09 2.98 46.74
N LEU A 91 -2.94 3.32 47.34
CA LEU A 91 -1.63 2.87 46.83
C LEU A 91 -1.46 1.36 46.97
N VAL A 92 -1.88 0.78 48.11
CA VAL A 92 -1.85 -0.67 48.32
C VAL A 92 -2.78 -1.38 47.32
N GLY A 93 -3.99 -0.86 47.12
CA GLY A 93 -4.95 -1.42 46.16
C GLY A 93 -4.43 -1.40 44.72
N MET A 94 -3.83 -0.28 44.28
CA MET A 94 -3.24 -0.16 42.95
C MET A 94 -2.07 -1.13 42.76
N GLY A 95 -1.15 -1.20 43.72
CA GLY A 95 0.00 -2.10 43.63
C GLY A 95 -0.40 -3.59 43.63
N LEU A 96 -1.44 -3.96 44.39
CA LEU A 96 -1.99 -5.33 44.35
C LEU A 96 -2.69 -5.65 43.02
N ALA A 97 -3.42 -4.69 42.44
CA ALA A 97 -4.07 -4.87 41.15
C ALA A 97 -3.04 -5.05 40.02
N GLU A 98 -1.96 -4.28 40.05
CA GLU A 98 -0.84 -4.39 39.12
C GLU A 98 -0.17 -5.77 39.21
N LEU A 99 0.14 -6.25 40.42
CA LEU A 99 0.68 -7.59 40.63
C LEU A 99 -0.25 -8.70 40.13
N ALA A 100 -1.57 -8.52 40.27
CA ALA A 100 -2.55 -9.46 39.73
C ALA A 100 -2.56 -9.47 38.20
N VAL A 101 -2.45 -8.29 37.55
CA VAL A 101 -2.32 -8.19 36.10
C VAL A 101 -1.04 -8.88 35.62
N VAL A 102 0.09 -8.68 36.29
CA VAL A 102 1.36 -9.35 35.97
C VAL A 102 1.23 -10.87 36.05
N ALA A 103 0.70 -11.39 37.16
CA ALA A 103 0.56 -12.83 37.39
C ALA A 103 -0.37 -13.50 36.36
N LEU A 104 -1.31 -12.74 35.81
CA LEU A 104 -2.28 -13.23 34.83
C LEU A 104 -1.84 -13.00 33.40
N SER A 105 -0.76 -12.26 33.12
CA SER A 105 -0.32 -11.87 31.76
C SER A 105 0.55 -12.90 31.05
N SER A 106 0.44 -12.91 29.72
CA SER A 106 1.35 -13.65 28.85
C SER A 106 2.71 -12.96 28.77
N ALA A 107 3.79 -13.75 28.82
CA ALA A 107 5.16 -13.29 28.65
C ALA A 107 5.67 -13.34 27.20
N GLU A 108 4.85 -13.86 26.29
CA GLU A 108 5.18 -14.02 24.88
C GLU A 108 4.31 -13.10 24.02
N PRO A 109 4.89 -12.05 23.40
CA PRO A 109 4.18 -11.15 22.51
C PRO A 109 3.87 -11.84 21.18
N LYS A 110 2.70 -11.54 20.60
CA LYS A 110 2.35 -12.06 19.27
C LYS A 110 2.94 -11.19 18.15
N ARG A 111 3.08 -9.88 18.38
CA ARG A 111 3.67 -8.92 17.43
C ARG A 111 4.45 -7.82 18.15
N GLY A 112 5.62 -7.47 17.64
CA GLY A 112 6.48 -6.40 18.14
C GLY A 112 6.39 -5.07 17.36
N PRO A 113 7.05 -3.99 17.82
CA PRO A 113 7.20 -2.75 17.07
C PRO A 113 7.85 -2.99 15.70
N GLY A 114 7.23 -2.48 14.64
CA GLY A 114 7.68 -2.70 13.25
C GLY A 114 7.01 -3.87 12.53
N GLN A 115 6.19 -4.66 13.22
CA GLN A 115 5.30 -5.67 12.63
C GLN A 115 3.86 -5.13 12.63
N GLY A 116 3.09 -5.31 11.55
CA GLY A 116 1.69 -4.87 11.48
C GLY A 116 1.42 -3.37 11.26
N SER A 117 0.12 -3.03 11.28
CA SER A 117 -0.40 -1.69 10.96
C SER A 117 -0.21 -0.68 12.10
N GLY A 118 1.00 -0.13 12.27
CA GLY A 118 1.31 0.93 13.24
C GLY A 118 0.98 0.58 14.72
N PRO A 119 1.27 1.47 15.69
CA PRO A 119 1.02 1.18 17.11
C PRO A 119 -0.47 0.98 17.42
N VAL A 120 -1.34 1.84 16.85
CA VAL A 120 -2.79 1.81 17.10
C VAL A 120 -3.46 0.58 16.49
N GLY A 121 -3.07 0.16 15.28
CA GLY A 121 -3.68 -1.01 14.64
C GLY A 121 -3.23 -2.34 15.26
N ARG A 122 -2.00 -2.42 15.79
CA ARG A 122 -1.54 -3.56 16.61
C ARG A 122 -2.35 -3.70 17.90
N LEU A 123 -2.58 -2.58 18.60
CA LEU A 123 -3.38 -2.52 19.83
C LEU A 123 -4.85 -2.90 19.61
N LEU A 124 -5.45 -2.45 18.51
CA LEU A 124 -6.85 -2.71 18.18
C LEU A 124 -7.10 -4.10 17.56
N GLY A 125 -6.05 -4.91 17.34
CA GLY A 125 -6.20 -6.28 16.87
C GLY A 125 -6.82 -6.41 15.48
N ARG A 126 -6.59 -5.47 14.56
CA ARG A 126 -6.93 -5.70 13.14
C ARG A 126 -6.04 -6.83 12.63
N ASP A 127 -6.63 -7.98 12.39
CA ASP A 127 -5.91 -9.13 11.85
C ASP A 127 -5.44 -8.79 10.44
N GLU A 128 -4.13 -8.79 10.21
CA GLU A 128 -3.55 -8.55 8.89
C GLU A 128 -4.16 -9.47 7.85
N GLU A 129 -4.52 -10.71 8.21
CA GLU A 129 -5.24 -11.61 7.33
C GLU A 129 -6.66 -11.14 7.00
N GLU A 130 -7.42 -10.61 7.97
CA GLU A 130 -8.77 -10.09 7.71
C GLU A 130 -8.69 -8.83 6.85
N HIS A 131 -7.76 -7.92 7.16
CA HIS A 131 -7.46 -6.75 6.34
C HIS A 131 -7.01 -7.15 4.93
N ALA A 132 -6.12 -8.13 4.83
CA ALA A 132 -5.61 -8.63 3.56
C ALA A 132 -6.69 -9.33 2.72
N ARG A 133 -7.58 -10.11 3.36
CA ARG A 133 -8.78 -10.69 2.71
C ARG A 133 -9.77 -9.61 2.30
N GLN A 134 -9.91 -8.55 3.10
CA GLN A 134 -10.79 -7.42 2.80
C GLN A 134 -10.31 -6.69 1.55
N VAL A 135 -9.06 -6.23 1.51
CA VAL A 135 -8.57 -5.33 0.44
C VAL A 135 -7.90 -6.06 -0.74
N GLY A 136 -7.40 -7.28 -0.53
CA GLY A 136 -6.67 -8.07 -1.52
C GLY A 136 -7.51 -9.15 -2.22
N TYR A 137 -6.86 -9.92 -3.10
CA TYR A 137 -7.46 -11.01 -3.86
C TYR A 137 -6.68 -12.32 -3.64
N PRO A 138 -7.04 -13.13 -2.62
CA PRO A 138 -6.30 -14.35 -2.31
C PRO A 138 -6.38 -15.41 -3.44
N PRO A 139 -5.42 -16.35 -3.53
CA PRO A 139 -4.20 -16.42 -2.72
C PRO A 139 -3.28 -15.22 -3.00
N LEU A 140 -2.74 -14.63 -1.92
CA LEU A 140 -1.81 -13.51 -2.00
C LEU A 140 -0.39 -14.02 -2.23
N ASP A 141 0.46 -13.17 -2.79
CA ASP A 141 1.88 -13.44 -3.03
C ASP A 141 2.13 -14.77 -3.78
N THR A 142 1.17 -15.14 -4.62
CA THR A 142 1.15 -16.36 -5.42
C THR A 142 0.84 -16.02 -6.89
N PRO A 143 1.64 -16.50 -7.87
CA PRO A 143 1.34 -16.38 -9.30
C PRO A 143 0.02 -17.06 -9.68
N LYS A 144 -0.92 -16.26 -10.21
CA LYS A 144 -2.22 -16.73 -10.72
C LYS A 144 -2.27 -16.55 -12.24
N PRO A 145 -2.38 -17.63 -13.03
CA PRO A 145 -2.43 -17.51 -14.48
C PRO A 145 -3.71 -16.79 -14.90
N VAL A 146 -3.60 -15.85 -15.83
CA VAL A 146 -4.75 -15.09 -16.37
C VAL A 146 -4.87 -15.19 -17.89
N ALA A 147 -3.78 -15.52 -18.57
CA ALA A 147 -3.72 -15.85 -19.99
C ALA A 147 -2.46 -16.69 -20.28
N GLY A 148 -2.29 -17.13 -21.52
CA GLY A 148 -1.02 -17.73 -21.96
C GLY A 148 0.14 -16.77 -21.70
N ASP A 149 1.16 -17.26 -20.98
CA ASP A 149 2.37 -16.52 -20.61
C ASP A 149 2.16 -15.25 -19.75
N VAL A 150 0.99 -15.12 -19.11
CA VAL A 150 0.68 -13.99 -18.22
C VAL A 150 0.10 -14.47 -16.89
N TRP A 151 0.68 -14.00 -15.80
CA TRP A 151 0.18 -14.18 -14.44
C TRP A 151 -0.01 -12.85 -13.74
N ILE A 152 -0.88 -12.83 -12.74
CA ILE A 152 -0.97 -11.73 -11.78
C ILE A 152 -0.56 -12.23 -10.39
N VAL A 153 0.01 -11.34 -9.59
CA VAL A 153 0.22 -11.58 -8.16
C VAL A 153 -0.38 -10.42 -7.40
N ASP A 154 -1.40 -10.75 -6.61
CA ASP A 154 -2.02 -9.80 -5.69
C ASP A 154 -1.31 -9.84 -4.35
N SER A 155 -1.10 -8.67 -3.78
CA SER A 155 -0.52 -8.48 -2.46
C SER A 155 -1.19 -7.31 -1.76
N VAL A 156 -0.79 -7.02 -0.54
CA VAL A 156 -1.34 -5.91 0.25
C VAL A 156 -0.22 -5.11 0.87
N LEU A 157 -0.40 -3.79 0.89
CA LEU A 157 0.48 -2.92 1.65
C LEU A 157 0.13 -3.05 3.13
N PRO A 158 1.10 -3.30 4.03
CA PRO A 158 0.84 -3.30 5.46
C PRO A 158 0.17 -1.98 5.91
N GLY A 159 -1.05 -2.08 6.43
CA GLY A 159 -1.85 -0.92 6.87
C GLY A 159 -2.40 -0.03 5.73
N GLY A 160 -2.17 -0.38 4.46
CA GLY A 160 -2.68 0.36 3.31
C GLY A 160 -4.15 0.07 3.01
N PRO A 161 -4.95 1.04 2.54
CA PRO A 161 -6.38 0.85 2.29
C PRO A 161 -6.70 0.08 1.00
N LEU A 162 -5.69 -0.28 0.21
CA LEU A 162 -5.82 -0.87 -1.12
C LEU A 162 -4.85 -2.04 -1.28
N GLY A 163 -5.29 -3.09 -1.97
CA GLY A 163 -4.41 -4.11 -2.51
C GLY A 163 -3.52 -3.56 -3.63
N VAL A 164 -2.39 -4.20 -3.85
CA VAL A 164 -1.46 -3.95 -4.96
C VAL A 164 -1.36 -5.19 -5.83
N ARG A 165 -1.05 -5.02 -7.11
CA ARG A 165 -0.91 -6.13 -8.05
C ARG A 165 0.29 -5.91 -8.95
N MET A 166 1.09 -6.96 -9.11
CA MET A 166 2.08 -7.07 -10.18
C MET A 166 1.56 -7.98 -11.28
N THR A 167 2.02 -7.73 -12.50
CA THR A 167 1.82 -8.64 -13.64
C THR A 167 3.16 -9.28 -13.99
N VAL A 168 3.16 -10.59 -14.17
CA VAL A 168 4.30 -11.39 -14.58
C VAL A 168 4.06 -11.81 -16.02
N ILE A 169 5.04 -11.57 -16.89
CA ILE A 169 4.96 -11.94 -18.30
C ILE A 169 6.16 -12.80 -18.63
N ARG A 170 5.95 -13.94 -19.28
CA ARG A 170 7.03 -14.73 -19.86
C ARG A 170 7.27 -14.27 -21.30
N LEU A 171 8.49 -13.81 -21.56
CA LEU A 171 8.94 -13.31 -22.85
C LEU A 171 9.31 -14.48 -23.79
N PRO A 172 9.49 -14.22 -25.10
CA PRO A 172 9.83 -15.27 -26.08
C PRO A 172 11.11 -16.04 -25.77
N ASP A 173 12.07 -15.43 -25.06
CA ASP A 173 13.32 -16.07 -24.62
C ASP A 173 13.16 -16.94 -23.36
N GLY A 174 11.93 -17.05 -22.82
CA GLY A 174 11.60 -17.76 -21.58
C GLY A 174 11.84 -16.94 -20.31
N GLY A 175 12.43 -15.75 -20.40
CA GLY A 175 12.65 -14.84 -19.27
C GLY A 175 11.36 -14.20 -18.76
N LEU A 176 11.33 -13.89 -17.46
CA LEU A 176 10.20 -13.19 -16.84
C LEU A 176 10.44 -11.69 -16.75
N LEU A 177 9.41 -10.94 -17.12
CA LEU A 177 9.25 -9.52 -16.85
C LEU A 177 8.23 -9.33 -15.73
N LEU A 178 8.62 -8.59 -14.69
CA LEU A 178 7.74 -8.21 -13.58
C LEU A 178 7.34 -6.74 -13.72
N HIS A 179 6.07 -6.49 -14.07
CA HIS A 179 5.48 -5.17 -14.14
C HIS A 179 4.85 -4.78 -12.81
N SER A 180 5.25 -3.62 -12.26
CA SER A 180 4.87 -3.14 -10.92
C SER A 180 5.08 -4.18 -9.82
N PRO A 181 6.33 -4.65 -9.56
CA PRO A 181 6.60 -5.67 -8.56
C PRO A 181 5.94 -5.38 -7.20
N THR A 182 5.35 -6.41 -6.59
CA THR A 182 4.75 -6.39 -5.25
C THR A 182 5.80 -6.62 -4.16
N PRO A 183 5.48 -6.56 -2.84
CA PRO A 183 6.44 -6.86 -1.78
C PRO A 183 7.23 -8.15 -2.04
N PHE A 184 8.55 -8.06 -1.89
CA PHE A 184 9.43 -9.20 -2.11
C PHE A 184 9.25 -10.25 -1.01
N SER A 185 9.26 -11.53 -1.40
CA SER A 185 9.49 -12.65 -0.48
C SER A 185 10.25 -13.77 -1.19
N LEU A 186 11.03 -14.53 -0.42
CA LEU A 186 11.75 -15.70 -0.95
C LEU A 186 10.79 -16.75 -1.52
N ALA A 187 9.61 -16.92 -0.89
CA ALA A 187 8.60 -17.86 -1.36
C ALA A 187 8.02 -17.45 -2.73
N LEU A 188 7.70 -16.17 -2.91
CA LEU A 188 7.22 -15.64 -4.18
C LEU A 188 8.31 -15.73 -5.25
N LYS A 189 9.56 -15.37 -4.94
CA LYS A 189 10.67 -15.55 -5.88
C LYS A 189 10.81 -17.01 -6.31
N ALA A 190 10.82 -17.95 -5.37
CA ALA A 190 10.91 -19.38 -5.69
C ALA A 190 9.72 -19.87 -6.54
N ALA A 191 8.52 -19.31 -6.32
CA ALA A 191 7.36 -19.61 -7.16
C ALA A 191 7.52 -19.09 -8.60
N LEU A 192 8.09 -17.89 -8.78
CA LEU A 192 8.38 -17.32 -10.09
C LEU A 192 9.53 -18.03 -10.81
N ASP A 193 10.60 -18.40 -10.10
CA ASP A 193 11.73 -19.14 -10.68
C ASP A 193 11.30 -20.48 -11.30
N ARG A 194 10.22 -21.09 -10.81
CA ARG A 194 9.60 -22.29 -11.40
C ARG A 194 8.89 -22.02 -12.73
N ILE A 195 8.50 -20.77 -13.00
CA ILE A 195 7.86 -20.34 -14.25
C ILE A 195 8.92 -19.97 -15.30
N GLY A 196 9.99 -19.29 -14.86
CA GLY A 196 11.12 -18.88 -15.70
C GLY A 196 12.10 -17.97 -14.95
N PRO A 197 13.30 -17.71 -15.49
CA PRO A 197 14.28 -16.83 -14.86
C PRO A 197 13.80 -15.37 -14.88
N ILE A 198 13.86 -14.67 -13.74
CA ILE A 198 13.51 -13.25 -13.67
C ILE A 198 14.59 -12.40 -14.36
N ARG A 199 14.23 -11.76 -15.48
CA ARG A 199 15.14 -10.98 -16.33
C ARG A 199 14.87 -9.48 -16.31
N HIS A 200 13.62 -9.07 -16.07
CA HIS A 200 13.24 -7.66 -16.13
C HIS A 200 12.35 -7.24 -14.96
N LEU A 201 12.64 -6.09 -14.37
CA LEU A 201 11.85 -5.44 -13.33
C LEU A 201 11.40 -4.07 -13.86
N VAL A 202 10.09 -3.82 -13.90
CA VAL A 202 9.54 -2.58 -14.46
C VAL A 202 8.86 -1.77 -13.36
N ALA A 203 9.32 -0.53 -13.15
CA ALA A 203 8.61 0.51 -12.42
C ALA A 203 7.85 1.39 -13.41
N PRO A 204 6.55 1.15 -13.60
CA PRO A 204 5.79 1.74 -14.71
C PRO A 204 5.38 3.19 -14.44
N ASN A 205 5.52 3.70 -13.22
CA ASN A 205 5.23 5.10 -12.90
C ASN A 205 5.94 5.59 -11.62
N ILE A 206 5.59 6.80 -11.18
CA ILE A 206 6.17 7.49 -10.02
C ILE A 206 5.89 6.88 -8.64
N ALA A 207 4.93 5.97 -8.52
CA ALA A 207 4.49 5.36 -7.26
C ALA A 207 4.76 3.85 -7.22
N HIS A 208 4.73 3.18 -8.38
CA HIS A 208 4.86 1.73 -8.52
C HIS A 208 6.32 1.26 -8.66
N TRP A 209 7.22 1.84 -7.86
CA TRP A 209 8.65 1.50 -7.80
C TRP A 209 9.11 1.01 -6.43
N MET A 210 8.28 1.14 -5.39
CA MET A 210 8.67 1.03 -3.98
C MET A 210 9.32 -0.31 -3.61
N PHE A 211 8.99 -1.40 -4.31
CA PHE A 211 9.50 -2.74 -4.05
C PHE A 211 10.69 -3.14 -4.92
N LEU A 212 11.08 -2.32 -5.89
CA LEU A 212 12.17 -2.67 -6.81
C LEU A 212 13.50 -2.86 -6.09
N LYS A 213 13.74 -2.16 -4.98
CA LYS A 213 14.99 -2.28 -4.24
C LYS A 213 15.25 -3.72 -3.80
N ASP A 214 14.28 -4.34 -3.13
CA ASP A 214 14.42 -5.68 -2.59
C ASP A 214 14.46 -6.72 -3.72
N TRP A 215 13.62 -6.54 -4.75
CA TRP A 215 13.67 -7.39 -5.95
C TRP A 215 15.03 -7.30 -6.68
N LYS A 216 15.59 -6.11 -6.84
CA LYS A 216 16.88 -5.89 -7.50
C LYS A 216 18.05 -6.42 -6.66
N GLN A 217 17.95 -6.39 -5.33
CA GLN A 217 18.92 -7.03 -4.45
C GLN A 217 18.88 -8.55 -4.58
N ALA A 218 17.69 -9.15 -4.68
CA ALA A 218 17.52 -10.59 -4.82
C ALA A 218 17.80 -11.10 -6.26
N CYS A 219 17.66 -10.23 -7.26
CA CYS A 219 17.88 -10.51 -8.68
C CYS A 219 18.81 -9.44 -9.29
N PRO A 220 20.10 -9.40 -8.92
CA PRO A 220 21.02 -8.34 -9.34
C PRO A 220 21.19 -8.25 -10.86
N GLU A 221 21.12 -9.40 -11.55
CA GLU A 221 21.23 -9.53 -13.00
C GLU A 221 19.96 -9.09 -13.76
N ALA A 222 18.81 -8.96 -13.08
CA ALA A 222 17.57 -8.58 -13.75
C ALA A 222 17.60 -7.09 -14.11
N ALA A 223 17.49 -6.75 -15.39
CA ALA A 223 17.49 -5.36 -15.84
C ALA A 223 16.28 -4.60 -15.29
N SER A 224 16.54 -3.44 -14.69
CA SER A 224 15.50 -2.58 -14.13
C SER A 224 15.15 -1.43 -15.07
N TRP A 225 13.86 -1.26 -15.33
CA TRP A 225 13.30 -0.26 -16.25
C TRP A 225 12.39 0.71 -15.49
N ALA A 226 12.60 2.00 -15.71
CA ALA A 226 11.89 3.07 -15.01
C ALA A 226 11.06 3.91 -15.96
N ALA A 227 9.87 4.33 -15.54
CA ALA A 227 9.15 5.39 -16.25
C ALA A 227 9.99 6.67 -16.33
N PRO A 228 9.89 7.45 -17.43
CA PRO A 228 10.66 8.68 -17.57
C PRO A 228 10.44 9.65 -16.40
N GLY A 229 11.50 10.25 -15.89
CA GLY A 229 11.44 11.19 -14.76
C GLY A 229 11.45 10.52 -13.37
N LEU A 230 11.41 9.19 -13.30
CA LEU A 230 11.36 8.48 -12.01
C LEU A 230 12.69 8.60 -11.25
N ARG A 231 13.84 8.44 -11.92
CA ARG A 231 15.17 8.41 -11.29
C ARG A 231 15.56 9.74 -10.65
N GLU A 232 15.01 10.85 -11.12
CA GLU A 232 15.26 12.20 -10.62
C GLU A 232 14.56 12.48 -9.29
N ARG A 233 13.53 11.69 -8.94
CA ARG A 233 12.72 11.92 -7.73
C ARG A 233 13.56 11.74 -6.47
N GLY A 234 13.47 12.71 -5.56
CA GLY A 234 14.23 12.69 -4.30
C GLY A 234 13.95 11.50 -3.39
N GLN A 235 12.75 10.89 -3.47
CA GLN A 235 12.45 9.65 -2.73
C GLN A 235 13.17 8.43 -3.33
N VAL A 236 13.22 8.33 -4.67
CA VAL A 236 13.92 7.27 -5.40
C VAL A 236 15.41 7.35 -5.13
N ARG A 237 16.02 8.54 -5.27
CA ARG A 237 17.44 8.77 -4.98
C ARG A 237 17.82 8.42 -3.54
N ARG A 238 16.99 8.81 -2.56
CA ARG A 238 17.23 8.48 -1.14
C ARG A 238 17.05 7.00 -0.82
N SER A 239 16.25 6.27 -1.58
CA SER A 239 16.07 4.83 -1.36
C SER A 239 17.32 4.01 -1.72
N GLY A 240 18.16 4.53 -2.62
CA GLY A 240 19.31 3.81 -3.18
C GLY A 240 18.93 2.68 -4.13
N VAL A 241 17.69 2.64 -4.64
CA VAL A 241 17.29 1.68 -5.67
C VAL A 241 18.11 1.91 -6.95
N ARG A 242 18.65 0.84 -7.52
CA ARG A 242 19.33 0.86 -8.81
C ARG A 242 18.30 0.77 -9.94
N LEU A 243 18.35 1.70 -10.88
CA LEU A 243 17.53 1.75 -12.09
C LEU A 243 18.46 1.77 -13.31
N ASP A 244 18.47 0.69 -14.08
CA ASP A 244 19.41 0.48 -15.18
C ASP A 244 19.03 1.30 -16.41
N TYR A 245 17.74 1.36 -16.75
CA TYR A 245 17.24 2.00 -17.96
C TYR A 245 15.98 2.81 -17.71
N ASP A 246 15.74 3.82 -18.56
CA ASP A 246 14.45 4.48 -18.67
C ASP A 246 13.66 3.88 -19.84
N LEU A 247 12.35 3.71 -19.63
CA LEU A 247 11.43 3.29 -20.66
C LEU A 247 11.20 4.41 -21.67
N SER A 248 10.96 4.02 -22.91
CA SER A 248 10.45 4.88 -23.97
C SER A 248 9.22 4.23 -24.58
N GLU A 249 8.62 4.84 -25.61
CA GLU A 249 7.55 4.18 -26.37
C GLU A 249 8.07 3.07 -27.31
N THR A 250 9.38 2.94 -27.46
CA THR A 250 10.01 1.81 -28.15
C THR A 250 10.34 0.73 -27.14
N ALA A 251 9.72 -0.44 -27.29
CA ALA A 251 10.02 -1.59 -26.46
C ALA A 251 11.48 -2.07 -26.69
N PRO A 252 12.21 -2.45 -25.62
CA PRO A 252 13.54 -3.04 -25.74
C PRO A 252 13.56 -4.28 -26.64
N GLU A 253 14.62 -4.44 -27.45
CA GLU A 253 14.81 -5.62 -28.29
C GLU A 253 14.83 -6.93 -27.48
N SER A 254 15.34 -6.86 -26.25
CA SER A 254 15.36 -7.99 -25.31
C SER A 254 13.97 -8.53 -24.95
N TRP A 255 12.90 -7.80 -25.25
CA TRP A 255 11.53 -8.28 -25.05
C TRP A 255 10.99 -9.06 -26.27
N GLY A 256 11.80 -9.25 -27.30
CA GLY A 256 11.45 -10.05 -28.49
C GLY A 256 10.24 -9.52 -29.26
N GLY A 257 9.97 -8.22 -29.13
CA GLY A 257 8.77 -7.59 -29.68
C GLY A 257 7.46 -8.07 -29.06
N ALA A 258 7.43 -8.86 -27.98
CA ALA A 258 6.15 -9.35 -27.43
C ALA A 258 5.26 -8.24 -26.85
N ILE A 259 5.83 -7.08 -26.56
CA ILE A 259 5.21 -5.99 -25.81
C ILE A 259 5.27 -4.68 -26.61
N GLU A 260 4.15 -3.96 -26.66
CA GLU A 260 4.08 -2.56 -27.09
C GLU A 260 3.96 -1.62 -25.88
N LEU A 261 4.44 -0.39 -26.02
CA LEU A 261 4.45 0.62 -24.96
C LEU A 261 3.73 1.89 -25.39
N VAL A 262 3.01 2.50 -24.45
CA VAL A 262 2.41 3.84 -24.59
C VAL A 262 2.73 4.64 -23.33
N GLY A 263 3.31 5.83 -23.51
CA GLY A 263 3.52 6.77 -22.41
C GLY A 263 2.26 7.61 -22.18
N ILE A 264 1.85 7.75 -20.92
CA ILE A 264 0.81 8.68 -20.50
C ILE A 264 1.44 9.74 -19.62
N PRO A 265 1.83 10.90 -20.19
CA PRO A 265 2.44 11.95 -19.41
C PRO A 265 1.38 12.76 -18.64
N GLY A 266 1.78 13.33 -17.51
CA GLY A 266 0.99 14.30 -16.75
C GLY A 266 1.85 15.46 -16.25
N ALA A 267 1.22 16.38 -15.52
CA ALA A 267 1.93 17.45 -14.84
C ALA A 267 2.74 16.96 -13.63
N ILE A 268 3.59 17.83 -13.09
CA ILE A 268 4.31 17.61 -11.81
C ILE A 268 5.14 16.31 -11.83
N GLY A 269 5.71 16.00 -13.00
CA GLY A 269 6.55 14.81 -13.20
C GLY A 269 5.79 13.49 -13.13
N PHE A 270 4.47 13.47 -13.24
CA PHE A 270 3.72 12.22 -13.42
C PHE A 270 3.97 11.66 -14.83
N HIS A 271 4.30 10.38 -14.91
CA HIS A 271 4.36 9.64 -16.15
C HIS A 271 4.04 8.18 -15.85
N GLU A 272 3.08 7.61 -16.56
CA GLU A 272 2.77 6.18 -16.52
C GLU A 272 3.09 5.53 -17.87
N MET A 273 3.77 4.39 -17.85
CA MET A 273 4.06 3.57 -19.03
C MET A 273 3.10 2.39 -19.05
N ALA A 274 2.09 2.44 -19.92
CA ALA A 274 1.21 1.31 -20.17
C ALA A 274 1.90 0.32 -21.11
N MET A 275 1.69 -0.98 -20.87
CA MET A 275 2.32 -2.06 -21.63
C MET A 275 1.24 -2.94 -22.22
N PHE A 276 1.37 -3.37 -23.47
CA PHE A 276 0.43 -4.29 -24.12
C PHE A 276 1.14 -5.56 -24.59
N HIS A 277 0.80 -6.70 -23.99
CA HIS A 277 1.31 -7.99 -24.40
C HIS A 277 0.50 -8.48 -25.62
N ARG A 278 1.13 -8.45 -26.80
CA ARG A 278 0.47 -8.73 -28.09
C ARG A 278 -0.10 -10.15 -28.16
N PRO A 279 0.64 -11.22 -27.78
CA PRO A 279 0.15 -12.60 -27.92
C PRO A 279 -1.12 -12.88 -27.11
N SER A 280 -1.20 -12.38 -25.86
CA SER A 280 -2.35 -12.63 -24.98
C SER A 280 -3.41 -11.52 -25.01
N ARG A 281 -3.19 -10.48 -25.84
CA ARG A 281 -4.03 -9.27 -25.91
C ARG A 281 -4.35 -8.67 -24.54
N THR A 282 -3.35 -8.67 -23.65
CA THR A 282 -3.49 -8.19 -22.28
C THR A 282 -2.81 -6.83 -22.15
N LEU A 283 -3.58 -5.83 -21.73
CA LEU A 283 -3.07 -4.50 -21.41
C LEU A 283 -2.74 -4.43 -19.92
N MET A 284 -1.56 -3.93 -19.59
CA MET A 284 -1.10 -3.68 -18.23
C MET A 284 -1.01 -2.17 -17.98
N MET A 285 -1.64 -1.74 -16.90
CA MET A 285 -1.65 -0.36 -16.42
C MET A 285 -1.47 -0.33 -14.90
N THR A 286 -1.47 0.85 -14.32
CA THR A 286 -1.40 1.07 -12.87
C THR A 286 -2.53 1.97 -12.39
N ASP A 287 -2.36 3.29 -12.40
CA ASP A 287 -3.20 4.20 -11.63
C ASP A 287 -4.27 4.90 -12.46
N LEU A 288 -4.18 4.86 -13.79
CA LEU A 288 -5.22 5.40 -14.70
C LEU A 288 -6.56 4.68 -14.63
N VAL A 289 -6.62 3.52 -13.98
CA VAL A 289 -7.87 2.83 -13.64
C VAL A 289 -7.77 2.33 -12.21
N MET A 290 -8.66 2.83 -11.35
CA MET A 290 -8.86 2.30 -10.00
C MET A 290 -10.29 1.77 -9.91
N ASN A 291 -10.44 0.44 -9.87
CA ASN A 291 -11.74 -0.22 -9.97
C ASN A 291 -12.12 -0.91 -8.66
N LEU A 292 -12.44 -0.10 -7.65
CA LEU A 292 -12.53 -0.53 -6.27
C LEU A 292 -13.91 -1.13 -5.96
N GLU A 293 -13.94 -2.38 -5.52
CA GLU A 293 -15.18 -3.01 -5.07
C GLU A 293 -15.60 -2.43 -3.71
N PRO A 294 -16.80 -1.82 -3.56
CA PRO A 294 -17.19 -1.19 -2.29
C PRO A 294 -17.17 -2.15 -1.09
N SER A 295 -17.45 -3.44 -1.30
CA SER A 295 -17.38 -4.48 -0.26
C SER A 295 -15.97 -4.68 0.30
N LYS A 296 -14.93 -4.45 -0.53
CA LYS A 296 -13.51 -4.58 -0.19
C LYS A 296 -12.90 -3.31 0.41
N LEU A 297 -13.66 -2.22 0.46
CA LEU A 297 -13.23 -0.96 1.07
C LEU A 297 -13.68 -0.85 2.53
N PRO A 298 -12.85 -0.22 3.40
CA PRO A 298 -13.29 0.23 4.71
C PRO A 298 -14.58 1.05 4.60
N ALA A 299 -15.53 0.82 5.51
CA ALA A 299 -16.88 1.41 5.43
C ALA A 299 -16.87 2.94 5.25
N LEU A 300 -15.95 3.63 5.94
CA LEU A 300 -15.80 5.07 5.89
C LEU A 300 -15.31 5.59 4.51
N LEU A 301 -14.58 4.78 3.74
CA LEU A 301 -14.04 5.17 2.43
C LEU A 301 -15.03 4.92 1.28
N ARG A 302 -16.04 4.07 1.48
CA ARG A 302 -17.03 3.71 0.44
C ARG A 302 -17.76 4.92 -0.17
N PRO A 303 -18.35 5.86 0.59
CA PRO A 303 -19.04 7.01 -0.01
C PRO A 303 -18.09 7.92 -0.78
N VAL A 304 -16.87 8.11 -0.28
CA VAL A 304 -15.84 8.92 -0.93
C VAL A 304 -15.41 8.30 -2.26
N ALA A 305 -15.13 7.00 -2.27
CA ALA A 305 -14.75 6.29 -3.50
C ALA A 305 -15.85 6.34 -4.56
N ARG A 306 -17.13 6.23 -4.16
CA ARG A 306 -18.28 6.38 -5.07
C ARG A 306 -18.38 7.79 -5.64
N LEU A 307 -18.30 8.81 -4.80
CA LEU A 307 -18.34 10.22 -5.22
C LEU A 307 -17.23 10.54 -6.22
N PHE A 308 -16.05 9.97 -6.01
CA PHE A 308 -14.89 10.14 -6.89
C PHE A 308 -14.94 9.27 -8.15
N GLY A 309 -15.94 8.40 -8.27
CA GLY A 309 -16.13 7.51 -9.41
C GLY A 309 -15.07 6.41 -9.51
N MET A 310 -14.45 6.03 -8.40
CA MET A 310 -13.38 5.02 -8.33
C MET A 310 -13.90 3.59 -8.10
N THR A 311 -15.22 3.40 -8.09
CA THR A 311 -15.81 2.10 -7.74
C THR A 311 -16.15 1.26 -8.96
N ALA A 312 -16.03 -0.06 -8.80
CA ALA A 312 -16.46 -1.02 -9.80
C ALA A 312 -17.94 -0.90 -10.18
N PRO A 313 -18.32 -1.22 -11.44
CA PRO A 313 -17.49 -1.82 -12.50
C PRO A 313 -16.72 -0.84 -13.41
N ASP A 314 -17.00 0.47 -13.33
CA ASP A 314 -16.49 1.48 -14.28
C ASP A 314 -15.59 2.51 -13.59
N GLY A 315 -14.74 2.01 -12.69
CA GLY A 315 -13.89 2.82 -11.83
C GLY A 315 -12.91 3.68 -12.63
N MET A 316 -12.75 4.92 -12.19
CA MET A 316 -11.89 5.96 -12.76
C MET A 316 -10.73 6.27 -11.82
N PRO A 317 -9.67 6.94 -12.29
CA PRO A 317 -8.63 7.45 -11.41
C PRO A 317 -9.20 8.52 -10.46
N PRO A 318 -8.57 8.74 -9.30
CA PRO A 318 -9.02 9.75 -8.34
C PRO A 318 -9.00 11.15 -8.99
N PRO A 319 -9.86 12.09 -8.54
CA PRO A 319 -9.99 13.42 -9.14
C PRO A 319 -8.67 14.19 -9.27
N TYR A 320 -7.79 14.11 -8.28
CA TYR A 320 -6.49 14.77 -8.34
C TYR A 320 -5.62 14.22 -9.49
N LEU A 321 -5.61 12.89 -9.69
CA LEU A 321 -4.83 12.27 -10.75
C LEU A 321 -5.40 12.64 -12.12
N ARG A 322 -6.74 12.63 -12.26
CA ARG A 322 -7.42 13.14 -13.46
C ARG A 322 -6.99 14.56 -13.80
N ALA A 323 -6.90 15.45 -12.81
CA ALA A 323 -6.44 16.82 -13.02
C ALA A 323 -4.97 16.88 -13.47
N VAL A 324 -4.09 16.10 -12.84
CA VAL A 324 -2.65 16.04 -13.17
C VAL A 324 -2.43 15.61 -14.63
N VAL A 325 -3.12 14.56 -15.10
CA VAL A 325 -2.95 14.08 -16.48
C VAL A 325 -3.72 14.92 -17.50
N LYS A 326 -4.87 15.52 -17.14
CA LYS A 326 -5.58 16.48 -18.01
C LYS A 326 -4.79 17.75 -18.31
N TRP A 327 -3.75 18.05 -17.56
CA TRP A 327 -2.87 19.15 -17.92
C TRP A 327 -2.20 18.94 -19.29
N ARG A 328 -1.94 17.68 -19.66
CA ARG A 328 -1.42 17.25 -20.97
C ARG A 328 -2.50 16.50 -21.73
N HIS A 329 -3.66 17.16 -21.90
CA HIS A 329 -4.88 16.53 -22.38
C HIS A 329 -4.76 15.94 -23.78
N ALA A 330 -4.06 16.62 -24.70
CA ALA A 330 -3.89 16.14 -26.08
C ALA A 330 -3.14 14.81 -26.10
N GLU A 331 -2.03 14.72 -25.37
CA GLU A 331 -1.21 13.53 -25.25
C GLU A 331 -1.95 12.40 -24.50
N LEU A 332 -2.72 12.75 -23.47
CA LEU A 332 -3.60 11.82 -22.77
C LEU A 332 -4.67 11.24 -23.71
N ALA A 333 -5.30 12.07 -24.55
CA ALA A 333 -6.35 11.64 -25.47
C ALA A 333 -5.78 10.74 -26.58
N GLU A 334 -4.60 11.08 -27.11
CA GLU A 334 -3.88 10.25 -28.08
C GLU A 334 -3.47 8.89 -27.47
N ALA A 335 -2.89 8.90 -26.27
CA ALA A 335 -2.56 7.68 -25.54
C ALA A 335 -3.81 6.83 -25.29
N ALA A 336 -4.90 7.42 -24.80
CA ALA A 336 -6.17 6.72 -24.59
C ALA A 336 -6.72 6.10 -25.88
N ALA A 337 -6.63 6.80 -27.01
CA ALA A 337 -7.02 6.28 -28.31
C ALA A 337 -6.19 5.06 -28.72
N ARG A 338 -4.87 5.11 -28.55
CA ARG A 338 -3.95 3.98 -28.83
C ARG A 338 -4.26 2.76 -27.95
N LEU A 339 -4.49 2.98 -26.65
CA LEU A 339 -4.87 1.93 -25.71
C LEU A 339 -6.17 1.22 -26.13
N LEU A 340 -7.17 1.97 -26.60
CA LEU A 340 -8.42 1.42 -27.10
C LEU A 340 -8.28 0.74 -28.47
N ALA A 341 -7.43 1.29 -29.35
CA ALA A 341 -7.18 0.76 -30.69
C ALA A 341 -6.54 -0.64 -30.67
N TRP A 342 -5.74 -0.94 -29.65
CA TRP A 342 -5.23 -2.30 -29.43
C TRP A 342 -6.32 -3.34 -29.16
N ARG A 343 -7.54 -2.90 -28.81
CA ARG A 343 -8.71 -3.73 -28.48
C ARG A 343 -8.36 -4.86 -27.49
N PRO A 344 -7.83 -4.53 -26.29
CA PRO A 344 -7.42 -5.55 -25.33
C PRO A 344 -8.58 -6.46 -24.95
N GLU A 345 -8.32 -7.76 -24.85
CA GLU A 345 -9.27 -8.72 -24.29
C GLU A 345 -9.33 -8.59 -22.76
N ARG A 346 -8.16 -8.30 -22.17
CA ARG A 346 -7.93 -8.18 -20.72
C ARG A 346 -7.24 -6.86 -20.41
N VAL A 347 -7.62 -6.23 -19.29
CA VAL A 347 -6.90 -5.06 -18.77
C VAL A 347 -6.59 -5.27 -17.31
N VAL A 348 -5.31 -5.42 -16.99
CA VAL A 348 -4.78 -5.61 -15.64
C VAL A 348 -4.26 -4.27 -15.12
N PHE A 349 -4.74 -3.86 -13.95
CA PHE A 349 -4.25 -2.69 -13.23
C PHE A 349 -4.02 -2.99 -11.75
N ALA A 350 -3.29 -2.09 -11.09
CA ALA A 350 -2.72 -2.34 -9.77
C ALA A 350 -3.75 -2.40 -8.64
N HIS A 351 -4.89 -1.72 -8.78
CA HIS A 351 -5.84 -1.50 -7.68
C HIS A 351 -7.27 -1.91 -8.03
N GLY A 352 -7.79 -2.87 -7.26
CA GLY A 352 -9.17 -3.32 -7.39
C GLY A 352 -9.35 -4.45 -8.40
N ARG A 353 -10.58 -4.62 -8.88
CA ARG A 353 -10.99 -5.72 -9.74
C ARG A 353 -10.65 -5.38 -11.19
N TRP A 354 -9.70 -6.13 -11.76
CA TRP A 354 -9.27 -5.94 -13.15
C TRP A 354 -10.31 -6.43 -14.17
N PHE A 355 -10.15 -6.06 -15.44
CA PHE A 355 -11.07 -6.45 -16.51
C PHE A 355 -10.65 -7.78 -17.14
N GLU A 356 -11.30 -8.85 -16.71
CA GLU A 356 -11.01 -10.24 -17.11
C GLU A 356 -11.40 -10.56 -18.55
N ARG A 357 -12.42 -9.87 -19.05
CA ARG A 357 -13.00 -10.01 -20.38
C ARG A 357 -13.52 -8.65 -20.85
N ASP A 358 -13.78 -8.55 -22.15
CA ASP A 358 -14.32 -7.34 -22.78
C ASP A 358 -13.51 -6.09 -22.43
N GLY A 359 -12.18 -6.26 -22.30
CA GLY A 359 -11.26 -5.28 -21.74
C GLY A 359 -11.36 -3.92 -22.40
N ALA A 360 -11.46 -3.87 -23.73
CA ALA A 360 -11.61 -2.62 -24.48
C ALA A 360 -12.91 -1.87 -24.14
N GLU A 361 -14.01 -2.57 -23.88
CA GLU A 361 -15.30 -1.96 -23.57
C GLU A 361 -15.30 -1.38 -22.14
N HIS A 362 -14.83 -2.17 -21.17
CA HIS A 362 -14.65 -1.70 -19.81
C HIS A 362 -13.65 -0.55 -19.72
N LEU A 363 -12.53 -0.64 -20.44
CA LEU A 363 -11.53 0.43 -20.49
C LEU A 363 -12.11 1.72 -21.05
N ARG A 364 -12.90 1.66 -22.12
CA ARG A 364 -13.59 2.84 -22.67
C ARG A 364 -14.46 3.51 -21.62
N ARG A 365 -15.24 2.74 -20.85
CA ARG A 365 -16.04 3.28 -19.74
C ARG A 365 -15.15 3.92 -18.68
N SER A 366 -14.07 3.27 -18.26
CA SER A 366 -13.13 3.83 -17.26
C SER A 366 -12.35 5.04 -17.74
N LEU A 367 -12.18 5.24 -19.05
CA LEU A 367 -11.51 6.40 -19.66
C LEU A 367 -12.48 7.50 -20.11
N ARG A 368 -13.81 7.35 -19.95
CA ARG A 368 -14.81 8.34 -20.40
C ARG A 368 -14.55 9.78 -19.97
N TRP A 369 -13.90 9.95 -18.82
CA TRP A 369 -13.53 11.26 -18.27
C TRP A 369 -12.46 11.99 -19.08
N VAL A 370 -11.71 11.27 -19.94
CA VAL A 370 -10.72 11.86 -20.86
C VAL A 370 -11.43 12.80 -21.83
N TRP A 371 -12.57 12.43 -22.40
CA TRP A 371 -13.24 13.21 -23.45
C TRP A 371 -14.28 14.23 -22.94
N THR A 372 -14.42 14.41 -21.64
CA THR A 372 -15.33 15.46 -21.11
C THR A 372 -14.71 16.86 -21.32
N GLY A 373 -15.48 17.82 -21.84
CA GLY A 373 -15.05 19.23 -21.96
C GLY A 373 -14.76 19.72 -23.38
N GLY A 374 -15.38 19.15 -24.42
CA GLY A 374 -15.33 19.65 -25.81
C GLY A 374 -14.47 18.84 -26.78
N PHE A 375 -13.82 17.78 -26.31
CA PHE A 375 -13.03 16.86 -27.13
C PHE A 375 -13.85 15.62 -27.48
N ARG A 376 -13.86 15.21 -28.74
CA ARG A 376 -14.61 14.01 -29.16
C ARG A 376 -13.76 12.75 -28.97
N GLU A 377 -14.41 11.67 -28.55
CA GLU A 377 -13.82 10.33 -28.65
C GLU A 377 -13.48 10.06 -30.12
N PRO A 378 -12.26 9.61 -30.46
CA PRO A 378 -11.95 9.23 -31.83
C PRO A 378 -12.86 8.07 -32.26
N ASP A 379 -13.37 8.11 -33.50
CA ASP A 379 -14.22 7.04 -34.04
C ASP A 379 -13.37 5.78 -34.27
N VAL A 380 -13.26 4.93 -33.24
CA VAL A 380 -12.43 3.71 -33.25
C VAL A 380 -13.04 2.61 -34.14
N ARG A 381 -14.12 2.89 -34.90
CA ARG A 381 -14.74 1.89 -35.79
C ARG A 381 -14.00 1.70 -37.11
N HIS A 382 -13.15 2.65 -37.53
CA HIS A 382 -12.36 2.55 -38.75
C HIS A 382 -10.93 3.02 -38.45
N GLY A 383 -9.92 2.30 -38.94
CA GLY A 383 -8.51 2.62 -38.76
C GLY A 383 -8.24 4.11 -38.98
N VAL A 384 -7.58 4.72 -38.01
CA VAL A 384 -7.55 6.16 -37.72
C VAL A 384 -7.17 7.06 -38.90
N GLU A 385 -7.91 8.17 -39.07
CA GLU A 385 -7.35 9.48 -39.45
C GLU A 385 -7.89 10.61 -38.54
N PRO A 386 -7.13 11.71 -38.37
CA PRO A 386 -7.18 12.53 -37.15
C PRO A 386 -8.29 13.59 -37.13
N LEU A 387 -8.73 13.93 -35.91
CA LEU A 387 -9.45 15.18 -35.64
C LEU A 387 -8.47 16.35 -35.75
N LEU A 388 -8.43 16.99 -36.92
CA LEU A 388 -7.87 18.33 -37.08
C LEU A 388 -8.91 19.37 -36.62
N THR A 389 -8.52 20.28 -35.74
CA THR A 389 -9.21 21.57 -35.56
C THR A 389 -8.30 22.68 -36.08
N HIS A 390 -8.66 23.25 -37.23
CA HIS A 390 -7.97 24.40 -37.82
C HIS A 390 -8.59 25.71 -37.31
N GLY A 391 -7.74 26.58 -36.76
CA GLY A 391 -8.01 28.02 -36.74
C GLY A 391 -7.88 28.58 -38.15
N GLY A 392 -9.02 28.82 -38.81
CA GLY A 392 -9.21 29.82 -39.86
C GLY A 392 -8.34 29.74 -41.12
N ARG A 393 -8.90 29.09 -42.16
CA ARG A 393 -8.50 29.04 -43.60
C ARG A 393 -7.38 28.05 -43.97
N THR A 394 -7.71 27.09 -44.83
CA THR A 394 -7.05 26.85 -46.15
C THR A 394 -7.93 25.91 -47.00
N THR A 395 -7.90 26.18 -48.30
CA THR A 395 -8.62 25.60 -49.44
C THR A 395 -8.42 24.10 -49.66
N ILE A 396 -9.50 23.46 -50.12
CA ILE A 396 -9.58 22.04 -50.54
C ILE A 396 -8.88 21.90 -51.91
N ALA A 397 -7.87 21.03 -51.99
CA ALA A 397 -7.46 20.41 -53.24
C ALA A 397 -8.03 18.99 -53.25
N VAL A 398 -9.15 18.83 -53.94
CA VAL A 398 -9.64 17.54 -54.43
C VAL A 398 -8.96 17.29 -55.77
N ASP A 399 -8.44 16.08 -55.99
CA ASP A 399 -8.67 15.34 -57.24
C ASP A 399 -8.10 13.89 -57.17
N PRO A 400 -8.52 12.97 -58.06
CA PRO A 400 -9.15 11.72 -57.63
C PRO A 400 -8.47 10.43 -58.12
N LEU A 401 -9.08 9.31 -57.69
CA LEU A 401 -8.96 7.89 -58.08
C LEU A 401 -8.10 7.00 -57.16
#